data_AF-A0A7W4VIM2-F1
#
_entry.id   AF-A0A7W4VIM2-F1
#
_cell.length_a   1.000
_cell.length_b   1.000
_cell.length_c   1.000
_cell.angle_alpha   90.00
_cell.angle_beta   90.00
_cell.angle_gamma   90.00
#
_symmetry.space_group_name_H-M   'P 1'
#
loop_
_entity.id
_entity.type
_entity.pdbx_description
1 polymer ?
#
loop_
_entity_poly.entity_id
_entity_poly.type
_entity_poly.pdbx_seq_one_letter_code
_entity_poly.pdbx_strand_id
1 'polypeptide(L)'
;MVRGLVWFMLFGAASLAFYRVNDRIVWDICRRERRPYPQAWTFSPYWQWRTIVGGWYTDARQAGLLIPKAAATAAILMAGIGPVVTGVFERMPG
;
A
#
# COMPACT_ATOMS: atom_id res chain seq x y z
N MET A 1 8.13 -6.36 24.60
CA MET A 1 7.56 -7.42 23.74
C MET A 1 6.16 -7.09 23.20
N VAL A 2 5.18 -6.77 24.05
CA VAL A 2 3.78 -6.48 23.62
C VAL A 2 3.67 -5.35 22.60
N ARG A 3 4.34 -4.21 22.82
CA ARG A 3 4.29 -3.07 21.89
C ARG A 3 4.84 -3.38 20.49
N GLY A 4 5.92 -4.17 20.40
CA GLY A 4 6.47 -4.59 19.12
C GLY A 4 5.51 -5.51 18.36
N LEU A 5 4.81 -6.40 19.07
CA LEU A 5 3.79 -7.28 18.52
C LEU A 5 2.61 -6.47 17.94
N VAL A 6 2.16 -5.42 18.64
CA VAL A 6 1.10 -4.52 18.17
C VAL A 6 1.50 -3.84 16.88
N TRP A 7 2.70 -3.26 16.81
CA TRP A 7 3.18 -2.63 15.58
C TRP A 7 3.31 -3.62 14.42
N PHE A 8 3.76 -4.85 14.68
CA PHE A 8 3.81 -5.91 13.67
C PHE A 8 2.42 -6.26 13.14
N MET A 9 1.42 -6.40 14.01
CA MET A 9 0.03 -6.65 13.59
C MET A 9 -0.54 -5.49 12.78
N LEU A 10 -0.33 -4.24 13.22
CA LEU A 10 -0.77 -3.05 12.50
C LEU A 10 -0.12 -2.97 11.12
N PHE A 11 1.17 -3.25 11.02
CA PHE A 11 1.89 -3.32 9.75
C PHE A 11 1.34 -4.40 8.83
N GLY A 12 1.06 -5.60 9.36
CA GLY A 12 0.44 -6.69 8.60
C GLY A 12 -0.96 -6.31 8.08
N ALA A 13 -1.80 -5.73 8.94
CA ALA A 13 -3.14 -5.28 8.55
C ALA A 13 -3.10 -4.17 7.50
N ALA A 14 -2.21 -3.18 7.67
CA ALA A 14 -2.00 -2.11 6.70
C ALA A 14 -1.50 -2.65 5.35
N SER A 15 -0.58 -3.61 5.38
CA SER A 15 -0.05 -4.29 4.19
C SER A 15 -1.15 -5.03 3.42
N LEU A 16 -2.02 -5.75 4.13
CA LEU A 16 -3.16 -6.44 3.52
C LEU A 16 -4.17 -5.47 2.91
N ALA A 17 -4.50 -4.39 3.62
CA ALA A 17 -5.42 -3.36 3.13
C ALA A 17 -4.86 -2.68 1.87
N PHE A 18 -3.58 -2.32 1.88
CA PHE A 18 -2.90 -1.77 0.73
C PHE A 18 -2.89 -2.74 -0.45
N TYR A 19 -2.54 -4.01 -0.23
CA TYR A 19 -2.58 -5.02 -1.27
C TYR A 19 -3.97 -5.09 -1.91
N ARG A 20 -5.03 -5.23 -1.10
CA ARG A 20 -6.41 -5.34 -1.60
C ARG A 20 -6.89 -4.12 -2.38
N VAL A 21 -6.51 -2.91 -1.95
CA VAL A 21 -6.85 -1.69 -2.70
C VAL A 21 -6.17 -1.69 -4.07
N ASN A 22 -4.87 -2.01 -4.13
CA ASN A 22 -4.15 -2.07 -5.39
C ASN A 22 -4.66 -3.20 -6.30
N ASP A 23 -4.99 -4.36 -5.74
CA ASP A 23 -5.55 -5.51 -6.45
C ASP A 23 -6.86 -5.15 -7.18
N ARG A 24 -7.74 -4.39 -6.50
CA ARG A 24 -8.96 -3.85 -7.13
C ARG A 24 -8.69 -2.82 -8.22
N ILE A 25 -7.67 -1.97 -8.06
CA ILE A 25 -7.24 -1.02 -9.11
C ILE A 25 -6.74 -1.78 -10.34
N VAL A 26 -5.90 -2.80 -10.15
CA VAL A 26 -5.38 -3.66 -11.22
C VAL A 26 -6.53 -4.36 -11.94
N TRP A 27 -7.47 -4.92 -11.19
CA TRP A 27 -8.67 -5.56 -11.76
C TRP A 27 -9.47 -4.58 -12.65
N ASP A 28 -9.71 -3.36 -12.16
CA ASP A 28 -10.43 -2.32 -12.89
C ASP A 28 -9.68 -1.91 -14.17
N ILE A 29 -8.36 -1.71 -14.11
CA ILE A 29 -7.53 -1.42 -15.29
C ILE A 29 -7.60 -2.57 -16.30
N CYS A 30 -7.40 -3.82 -15.87
CA CYS A 30 -7.50 -5.00 -16.73
C CYS A 30 -8.87 -5.06 -17.43
N ARG A 31 -9.94 -4.78 -16.70
CA ARG A 31 -11.30 -4.74 -17.25
C ARG A 31 -11.46 -3.63 -18.29
N ARG A 32 -10.97 -2.41 -18.02
CA ARG A 32 -11.03 -1.28 -18.96
C ARG A 32 -10.20 -1.52 -20.22
N GLU A 33 -9.01 -2.06 -20.06
CA GLU A 33 -8.06 -2.30 -21.15
C GLU A 33 -8.32 -3.64 -21.89
N ARG A 34 -9.34 -4.41 -21.48
CA ARG A 34 -9.65 -5.75 -22.01
C ARG A 34 -8.46 -6.70 -21.97
N ARG A 35 -7.66 -6.63 -20.90
CA ARG A 35 -6.48 -7.47 -20.68
C ARG A 35 -6.79 -8.55 -19.64
N PRO A 36 -6.20 -9.74 -19.75
CA PRO A 36 -6.35 -10.78 -18.72
C PRO A 36 -5.78 -10.28 -17.39
N TYR A 37 -6.48 -10.62 -16.31
CA TYR A 37 -6.05 -10.29 -14.95
C TYR A 37 -4.89 -11.18 -14.50
N PRO A 38 -3.70 -10.64 -14.19
CA PRO A 38 -2.60 -11.43 -13.70
C PRO A 38 -2.71 -11.61 -12.18
N GLN A 39 -2.91 -12.84 -11.71
CA GLN A 39 -2.98 -13.12 -10.26
C GLN A 39 -1.71 -12.69 -9.50
N ALA A 40 -0.54 -12.81 -10.14
CA ALA A 40 0.76 -12.43 -9.59
C ALA A 40 1.21 -11.04 -10.08
N TRP A 41 0.28 -10.09 -10.22
CA TRP A 41 0.55 -8.77 -10.79
C TRP A 41 1.66 -8.01 -10.04
N THR A 42 1.82 -8.24 -8.73
CA THR A 42 2.89 -7.64 -7.90
C THR A 42 4.29 -8.01 -8.37
N PHE A 43 4.48 -9.15 -9.03
CA PHE A 43 5.77 -9.58 -9.57
C PHE A 43 5.97 -9.20 -11.03
N SER A 44 4.98 -8.55 -11.66
CA SER A 44 5.04 -8.19 -13.06
C SER A 44 5.79 -6.86 -13.25
N PRO A 45 6.84 -6.84 -14.10
CA PRO A 45 7.55 -5.59 -14.42
C PRO A 45 6.64 -4.51 -15.00
N TYR A 46 5.61 -4.89 -15.77
CA TYR A 46 4.61 -3.96 -16.31
C TYR A 46 3.88 -3.19 -15.21
N TRP A 47 3.40 -3.91 -14.18
CA TRP A 47 2.66 -3.29 -13.08
C TRP A 47 3.57 -2.48 -12.16
N GLN A 48 4.80 -2.95 -11.91
CA GLN A 48 5.81 -2.18 -11.19
C GLN A 48 6.11 -0.85 -11.90
N TRP A 49 6.33 -0.90 -13.21
CA TRP A 49 6.57 0.29 -14.02
C TRP A 49 5.39 1.26 -14.01
N ARG A 50 4.16 0.75 -14.19
CA ARG A 50 2.94 1.58 -14.18
C ARG A 50 2.71 2.25 -12.84
N THR A 51 3.09 1.59 -11.74
CA THR A 51 3.01 2.17 -10.40
C THR A 51 3.94 3.39 -10.26
N ILE A 52 5.13 3.33 -10.87
CA ILE A 52 6.16 4.38 -10.80
C ILE A 52 5.87 5.53 -11.77
N VAL A 53 5.58 5.21 -13.04
CA VAL A 53 5.54 6.19 -14.14
C VAL A 53 4.13 6.50 -14.62
N GLY A 54 3.21 5.52 -14.54
CA GLY A 54 1.88 5.59 -15.15
C GLY A 54 0.85 6.41 -14.39
N GLY A 55 1.19 6.99 -13.24
CA GLY A 55 0.25 7.76 -12.43
C GLY A 55 -0.75 6.87 -11.71
N TRP A 56 -0.27 6.02 -10.80
CA TRP A 56 -1.08 5.05 -10.06
C TRP A 56 -2.25 5.68 -9.28
N TYR A 57 -2.09 6.91 -8.80
CA TYR A 57 -3.17 7.67 -8.17
C TYR A 57 -4.25 8.13 -9.16
N THR A 58 -3.89 8.37 -10.42
CA THR A 58 -4.84 8.63 -11.50
C THR A 58 -5.67 7.39 -11.78
N ASP A 59 -5.03 6.23 -11.91
CA ASP A 59 -5.72 4.94 -12.06
C ASP A 59 -6.65 4.66 -10.87
N ALA A 60 -6.18 4.93 -9.63
CA ALA A 60 -7.00 4.82 -8.43
C ALA A 60 -8.22 5.76 -8.46
N ARG A 61 -8.06 6.99 -8.96
CA ARG A 61 -9.16 7.95 -9.13
C ARG A 61 -10.18 7.44 -10.13
N GLN A 62 -9.74 6.93 -11.28
CA GLN A 62 -10.65 6.38 -12.28
C GLN A 62 -11.40 5.14 -11.77
N ALA A 63 -10.77 4.34 -10.89
CA ALA A 63 -11.41 3.21 -10.22
C ALA A 63 -12.33 3.61 -9.04
N GLY A 64 -12.44 4.91 -8.70
CA GLY A 64 -13.18 5.36 -7.50
C GLY A 64 -12.51 4.97 -6.17
N LEU A 65 -11.23 4.61 -6.20
CA LEU A 65 -10.45 4.09 -5.07
C LEU A 65 -9.36 5.07 -4.58
N LEU A 66 -9.42 6.33 -4.99
CA LEU A 66 -8.41 7.33 -4.61
C LEU A 66 -8.26 7.49 -3.09
N ILE A 67 -9.38 7.67 -2.38
CA ILE A 67 -9.39 7.83 -0.92
C ILE A 67 -8.90 6.55 -0.23
N PRO A 68 -9.45 5.35 -0.54
CA PRO A 68 -8.90 4.08 -0.02
C PRO A 68 -7.40 3.91 -0.27
N LYS A 69 -6.90 4.31 -1.45
CA LYS A 69 -5.48 4.20 -1.81
C LYS A 69 -4.62 5.13 -0.96
N ALA A 70 -5.03 6.39 -0.81
CA ALA A 70 -4.32 7.35 0.03
C ALA A 70 -4.29 6.88 1.49
N ALA A 71 -5.44 6.44 2.03
CA ALA A 71 -5.55 5.93 3.40
C ALA A 71 -4.67 4.69 3.64
N ALA A 72 -4.70 3.71 2.73
CA ALA A 72 -3.87 2.51 2.86
C ALA A 72 -2.37 2.81 2.76
N THR A 73 -1.99 3.76 1.91
CA THR A 73 -0.59 4.22 1.79
C THR A 73 -0.13 4.90 3.08
N ALA A 74 -0.94 5.82 3.62
CA ALA A 74 -0.66 6.47 4.89
C ALA A 74 -0.57 5.46 6.04
N ALA A 75 -1.45 4.47 6.10
CA ALA A 75 -1.43 3.42 7.11
C ALA A 75 -0.14 2.59 7.07
N ILE A 76 0.35 2.20 5.88
CA ILE A 76 1.64 1.51 5.76
C ILE A 76 2.79 2.41 6.22
N LEU A 77 2.82 3.67 5.78
CA LEU A 77 3.89 4.59 6.15
C LEU A 77 3.93 4.81 7.66
N MET A 78 2.77 5.01 8.30
CA MET A 78 2.71 5.17 9.76
C MET A 78 3.08 3.89 10.50
N ALA A 79 2.63 2.72 10.03
CA ALA A 79 2.97 1.44 10.67
C ALA A 79 4.44 1.06 10.46
N GLY A 80 5.07 1.47 9.35
CA GLY A 80 6.48 1.21 9.04
C GLY A 80 7.44 2.20 9.70
N ILE A 81 7.10 3.49 9.75
CA ILE A 81 7.95 4.56 10.30
C ILE A 81 7.73 4.73 11.81
N GLY A 82 6.53 4.45 12.32
CA GLY A 82 6.17 4.58 13.73
C GLY A 82 7.12 3.89 14.71
N PRO A 83 7.55 2.64 14.46
CA PRO A 83 8.55 1.96 15.29
C PRO A 83 9.92 2.67 15.33
N VAL A 84 10.32 3.31 14.22
CA VAL A 84 11.58 4.07 14.15
C VAL A 84 11.46 5.36 14.96
N VAL A 85 10.39 6.12 14.74
CA VAL A 85 10.15 7.40 15.42
C VAL A 85 10.04 7.21 16.93
N THR A 86 9.24 6.24 17.39
CA THR A 86 9.12 5.92 18.82
C THR A 86 10.45 5.47 19.42
N GLY A 87 11.23 4.65 18.70
CA GLY A 87 12.56 4.23 19.13
C GLY A 87 13.63 5.33 19.11
N VAL A 88 13.44 6.43 18.37
CA VAL A 88 14.29 7.63 18.45
C VAL A 88 13.89 8.48 19.66
N PHE A 89 12.60 8.76 19.85
CA PHE A 89 12.13 9.55 20.99
C PHE A 89 12.50 8.94 22.34
N GLU A 90 12.45 7.61 22.46
CA GLU A 90 12.87 6.91 23.69
C GLU A 90 14.37 6.96 23.97
N ARG A 91 15.19 7.26 22.96
CA ARG A 91 16.65 7.34 23.09
C ARG A 91 17.16 8.78 23.20
N MET A 92 16.30 9.78 23.04
CA MET A 92 16.69 11.17 23.28
C MET A 92 16.78 11.40 24.80
N PRO A 93 17.95 11.79 25.34
CA PRO A 93 18.01 12.32 26.70
C PRO A 93 17.27 13.67 26.73
N GLY A 94 16.39 13.84 27.71
CA GLY A 94 15.71 15.11 27.98
C GLY A 94 16.65 16.18 28.51
#